data_AF-A0AAW1K9K8-F1
#
_entry.id   AF-A0AAW1K9K8-F1
#
_cell.length_a   1.000
_cell.length_b   1.000
_cell.length_c   1.000
_cell.angle_alpha   90.00
_cell.angle_beta   90.00
_cell.angle_gamma   90.00
#
_symmetry.space_group_name_H-M   'P 1'
#
loop_
_entity.id
_entity.type
_entity.pdbx_description
1 polymer ?
#
loop_
_entity_poly.entity_id
_entity_poly.type
_entity_poly.pdbx_seq_one_letter_code
_entity_poly.pdbx_strand_id
1 'polypeptide(L)'
;MEMLLISFPGLFLVLKSSSDDMSSEEEEGEEWYVRVDKVLTPYVGQLFKDVEDAVTFYKAYAIACGFDVRRYITKKWRDGSVKSKLLVCNREGFARSKKVGKTIVSEVVGASQVSRRTKIRRIGCRAKIRLYMRNGLLVIDRVHEGHNHELISGEDRQFQKLSRNLTNYHKDIIVNNSRLNIGATKTYRMCKEHVNGFENVGATLNDFKNFQIDVKCFIHGRDGQMFVDRFKSMVDAHKGFYFDYDVDDDGSLRRVIWADATARRNYSVFGDAVSFDPTYSTNKYSMVFTPFTGVDNHKKSVTFCGALIV
;
A
#
# COMPACT_ATOMS: atom_id res chain seq x y z
N MET A 1 -43.14 -35.00 -30.36
CA MET A 1 -43.00 -35.90 -29.20
C MET A 1 -42.27 -35.10 -28.15
N GLU A 2 -42.98 -34.73 -27.09
CA GLU A 2 -42.49 -33.86 -26.03
C GLU A 2 -41.27 -34.47 -25.34
N MET A 3 -40.26 -33.63 -25.04
CA MET A 3 -39.38 -33.88 -23.90
C MET A 3 -38.99 -32.55 -23.26
N LEU A 4 -39.33 -32.48 -21.98
CA LEU A 4 -39.21 -31.43 -20.99
C LEU A 4 -37.88 -30.66 -20.98
N LEU A 5 -38.00 -29.33 -20.93
CA LEU A 5 -36.94 -28.38 -20.58
C LEU A 5 -36.66 -28.44 -19.07
N ILE A 6 -35.43 -28.78 -18.68
CA ILE A 6 -34.87 -28.43 -17.37
C ILE A 6 -33.78 -27.40 -17.61
N SER A 7 -34.05 -26.17 -17.16
CA SER A 7 -33.19 -25.00 -17.25
C SER A 7 -32.17 -24.98 -16.10
N PHE A 8 -30.89 -24.82 -16.43
CA PHE A 8 -29.88 -24.23 -15.54
C PHE A 8 -29.17 -23.07 -16.26
N PRO A 9 -28.99 -21.90 -15.63
CA PRO A 9 -28.31 -20.76 -16.23
C PRO A 9 -26.80 -20.79 -15.92
N GLY A 10 -25.97 -20.74 -16.95
CA GLY A 10 -24.55 -20.42 -16.81
C GLY A 10 -23.64 -21.32 -17.64
N LEU A 11 -22.89 -20.68 -18.55
CA LEU A 11 -21.93 -21.25 -19.51
C LEU A 11 -22.58 -21.85 -20.79
N PHE A 12 -22.52 -21.08 -21.87
CA PHE A 12 -22.71 -21.59 -23.22
C PHE A 12 -21.41 -21.38 -24.00
N LEU A 13 -20.75 -22.48 -24.35
CA LEU A 13 -19.68 -22.52 -25.35
C LEU A 13 -20.26 -22.06 -26.69
N VAL A 14 -19.69 -21.02 -27.29
CA VAL A 14 -20.02 -20.64 -28.66
C VAL A 14 -18.74 -20.76 -29.48
N LEU A 15 -18.61 -21.86 -30.22
CA LEU A 15 -17.65 -21.99 -31.30
C LEU A 15 -18.18 -21.18 -32.49
N LYS A 16 -17.44 -20.18 -32.94
CA LYS A 16 -17.67 -19.58 -34.25
C LYS A 16 -16.67 -20.19 -35.23
N SER A 17 -17.15 -20.91 -36.23
CA SER A 17 -16.41 -21.16 -37.46
C SER A 17 -16.63 -19.97 -38.39
N SER A 18 -15.56 -19.27 -38.75
CA SER A 18 -15.56 -18.35 -39.90
C SER A 18 -14.74 -18.99 -41.01
N SER A 19 -15.39 -19.20 -42.15
CA SER A 19 -14.79 -19.70 -43.39
C SER A 19 -13.86 -18.66 -44.02
N ASP A 20 -12.67 -19.14 -44.36
CA ASP A 20 -11.75 -18.74 -45.44
C ASP A 20 -11.15 -17.32 -45.45
N ASP A 21 -9.86 -17.19 -45.09
CA ASP A 21 -8.77 -16.96 -46.07
C ASP A 21 -7.37 -17.11 -45.41
N MET A 22 -6.40 -17.56 -46.21
CA MET A 22 -5.08 -18.10 -45.86
C MET A 22 -4.06 -17.05 -45.36
N SER A 23 -3.45 -17.25 -44.17
CA SER A 23 -1.99 -17.22 -43.94
C SER A 23 -1.57 -17.23 -42.46
N SER A 24 -0.51 -18.01 -42.19
CA SER A 24 0.22 -18.24 -40.92
C SER A 24 -0.52 -19.01 -39.83
N GLU A 25 -0.15 -20.28 -39.68
CA GLU A 25 -0.43 -21.14 -38.53
C GLU A 25 0.22 -20.53 -37.28
N GLU A 26 -0.47 -19.60 -36.63
CA GLU A 26 -0.28 -19.37 -35.20
C GLU A 26 -1.01 -20.51 -34.48
N GLU A 27 -0.31 -21.29 -33.65
CA GLU A 27 -0.96 -22.25 -32.75
C GLU A 27 -2.07 -21.51 -31.98
N GLU A 28 -3.34 -21.78 -32.33
CA GLU A 28 -4.53 -21.24 -31.65
C GLU A 28 -4.61 -21.88 -30.26
N GLY A 29 -3.83 -21.34 -29.33
CA GLY A 29 -3.96 -21.65 -27.91
C GLY A 29 -5.33 -21.20 -27.40
N GLU A 30 -5.91 -21.96 -26.47
CA GLU A 30 -7.21 -21.65 -25.87
C GLU A 30 -7.24 -20.22 -25.29
N GLU A 31 -8.12 -19.39 -25.83
CA GLU A 31 -8.33 -18.02 -25.36
C GLU A 31 -9.61 -17.89 -24.54
N TRP A 32 -9.49 -17.20 -23.41
CA TRP A 32 -10.57 -16.90 -22.48
C TRP A 32 -11.18 -15.55 -22.83
N TYR A 33 -12.50 -15.54 -23.04
CA TYR A 33 -13.31 -14.34 -23.28
C TYR A 33 -14.36 -14.21 -22.17
N VAL A 34 -14.45 -13.02 -21.57
CA VAL A 34 -15.45 -12.74 -20.54
C VAL A 34 -16.57 -11.90 -21.13
N ARG A 35 -17.81 -12.35 -20.94
CA ARG A 35 -18.98 -11.55 -21.26
C ARG A 35 -19.17 -10.49 -20.17
N VAL A 36 -18.79 -9.27 -20.50
CA VAL A 36 -19.08 -8.07 -19.70
C VAL A 36 -20.21 -7.31 -20.40
N ASP A 37 -20.92 -6.46 -19.66
CA ASP A 37 -21.87 -5.51 -20.23
C ASP A 37 -21.22 -4.73 -21.38
N LYS A 38 -21.92 -4.63 -22.51
CA LYS A 38 -21.47 -3.93 -23.72
C LYS A 38 -21.07 -2.49 -23.44
N VAL A 39 -21.64 -1.87 -22.41
CA VAL A 39 -21.29 -0.51 -21.98
C VAL A 39 -19.84 -0.41 -21.50
N LEU A 40 -19.30 -1.49 -20.91
CA LEU A 40 -17.93 -1.55 -20.38
C LEU A 40 -16.95 -2.19 -21.38
N THR A 41 -17.43 -2.86 -22.43
CA THR A 41 -16.58 -3.53 -23.40
C THR A 41 -15.91 -2.54 -24.35
N PRO A 42 -14.57 -2.50 -24.43
CA PRO A 42 -13.85 -1.64 -25.37
C PRO A 42 -14.12 -2.05 -26.81
N TYR A 43 -14.32 -1.08 -27.71
CA TYR A 43 -14.45 -1.35 -29.15
C TYR A 43 -13.59 -0.40 -29.98
N VAL A 44 -13.19 -0.86 -31.17
CA VAL A 44 -12.40 -0.06 -32.11
C VAL A 44 -13.23 1.14 -32.58
N GLY A 45 -12.64 2.34 -32.51
CA GLY A 45 -13.32 3.60 -32.84
C GLY A 45 -13.91 4.35 -31.65
N GLN A 46 -13.91 3.77 -30.45
CA GLN A 46 -14.38 4.46 -29.24
C GLN A 46 -13.53 5.70 -28.94
N LEU A 47 -14.19 6.80 -28.62
CA LEU A 47 -13.61 8.13 -28.42
C LEU A 47 -13.48 8.47 -26.93
N PHE A 48 -12.36 9.09 -26.57
CA PHE A 48 -12.11 9.65 -25.24
C PHE A 48 -11.59 11.09 -25.35
N LYS A 49 -11.99 11.92 -24.40
CA LYS A 49 -11.51 13.31 -24.28
C LYS A 49 -10.07 13.31 -23.78
N ASP A 50 -9.84 12.61 -22.67
CA ASP A 50 -8.55 12.56 -22.02
C ASP A 50 -7.98 11.14 -21.93
N VAL A 51 -6.66 11.10 -21.76
CA VAL A 51 -5.94 9.83 -21.57
C VAL A 51 -6.36 9.17 -20.26
N GLU A 52 -6.58 9.97 -19.22
CA GLU A 52 -7.03 9.56 -17.90
C GLU A 52 -8.42 8.91 -17.95
N ASP A 53 -9.34 9.44 -18.75
CA ASP A 53 -10.67 8.86 -18.97
C ASP A 53 -10.56 7.47 -19.59
N ALA A 54 -9.76 7.33 -20.66
CA ALA A 54 -9.55 6.05 -21.33
C ALA A 54 -8.90 5.01 -20.40
N VAL A 55 -7.94 5.45 -19.58
CA VAL A 55 -7.31 4.60 -18.55
C VAL A 55 -8.33 4.17 -17.50
N THR A 56 -9.20 5.07 -17.07
CA THR A 56 -10.22 4.79 -16.05
C THR A 56 -11.27 3.81 -16.57
N PHE A 57 -11.74 4.02 -17.80
CA PHE A 57 -12.61 3.10 -18.52
C PHE A 57 -12.01 1.69 -18.62
N TYR A 58 -10.77 1.57 -19.11
CA TYR A 58 -10.15 0.26 -19.27
C TYR A 58 -9.84 -0.44 -17.94
N LYS A 59 -9.57 0.32 -16.87
CA LYS A 59 -9.47 -0.25 -15.52
C LYS A 59 -10.82 -0.80 -15.05
N ALA A 60 -11.93 -0.10 -15.30
CA ALA A 60 -13.26 -0.58 -14.94
C ALA A 60 -13.60 -1.88 -15.70
N TYR A 61 -13.32 -1.92 -17.00
CA TYR A 61 -13.41 -3.13 -17.82
C TYR A 61 -12.57 -4.28 -17.22
N ALA A 62 -11.31 -4.02 -16.89
CA ALA A 62 -10.42 -5.03 -16.34
C ALA A 62 -10.83 -5.54 -14.96
N ILE A 63 -11.42 -4.68 -14.12
CA ILE A 63 -12.05 -5.08 -12.86
C ILE A 63 -13.23 -6.00 -13.14
N ALA A 64 -14.10 -5.64 -14.08
CA ALA A 64 -15.24 -6.47 -14.47
C ALA A 64 -14.80 -7.84 -15.03
N CYS A 65 -13.76 -7.90 -15.87
CA CYS A 65 -13.21 -9.13 -16.40
C CYS A 65 -12.37 -9.96 -15.42
N GLY A 66 -11.85 -9.35 -14.34
CA GLY A 66 -11.00 -10.05 -13.36
C GLY A 66 -9.51 -10.12 -13.72
N PHE A 67 -8.93 -9.12 -14.41
CA PHE A 67 -7.49 -9.02 -14.62
C PHE A 67 -6.93 -7.66 -14.21
N ASP A 68 -5.66 -7.60 -13.79
CA ASP A 68 -5.03 -6.29 -13.58
C ASP A 68 -4.52 -5.71 -14.89
N VAL A 69 -4.76 -4.43 -15.11
CA VAL A 69 -4.06 -3.62 -16.12
C VAL A 69 -2.73 -3.18 -15.54
N ARG A 70 -1.66 -3.28 -16.32
CA ARG A 70 -0.44 -2.53 -16.00
C ARG A 70 -0.32 -1.33 -16.94
N ARG A 71 0.40 -0.29 -16.54
CA ARG A 71 0.67 0.87 -17.40
C ARG A 71 1.92 0.58 -18.22
N TYR A 72 1.85 0.77 -19.52
CA TYR A 72 3.00 0.60 -20.42
C TYR A 72 2.92 1.52 -21.64
N ILE A 73 4.10 1.61 -22.27
CA ILE A 73 4.48 2.26 -23.53
C ILE A 73 3.57 3.41 -23.97
N THR A 74 3.99 4.62 -23.61
CA THR A 74 3.53 5.85 -24.24
C THR A 74 4.49 6.20 -25.36
N LYS A 75 4.00 6.26 -26.59
CA LYS A 75 4.74 6.85 -27.70
C LYS A 75 4.33 8.31 -27.78
N LYS A 76 5.32 9.19 -27.88
CA LYS A 76 5.12 10.65 -28.03
C LYS A 76 5.52 11.07 -29.44
N TRP A 77 4.95 12.17 -29.91
CA TRP A 77 5.44 12.90 -31.07
C TRP A 77 6.73 13.66 -30.70
N ARG A 78 7.38 14.28 -31.70
CA ARG A 78 8.62 15.06 -31.48
C ARG A 78 8.38 16.30 -30.60
N ASP A 79 7.17 16.84 -30.64
CA ASP A 79 6.69 17.98 -29.83
C ASP A 79 6.38 17.60 -28.36
N GLY A 80 6.52 16.32 -27.98
CA GLY A 80 6.23 15.83 -26.63
C GLY A 80 4.77 15.44 -26.36
N SER A 81 3.85 15.69 -27.30
CA SER A 81 2.46 15.28 -27.21
C SER A 81 2.29 13.76 -27.34
N VAL A 82 1.25 13.20 -26.71
CA VAL A 82 1.02 11.74 -26.73
C VAL A 82 0.53 11.30 -28.10
N LYS A 83 1.32 10.49 -28.80
CA LYS A 83 0.96 9.89 -30.10
C LYS A 83 0.05 8.69 -29.92
N SER A 84 0.45 7.78 -29.04
CA SER A 84 -0.32 6.57 -28.76
C SER A 84 -0.02 6.03 -27.38
N LYS A 85 -1.01 5.41 -26.75
CA LYS A 85 -0.88 4.76 -25.44
C LYS A 85 -1.36 3.32 -25.53
N LEU A 86 -0.56 2.39 -25.01
CA LEU A 86 -0.87 0.97 -25.02
C LEU A 86 -1.19 0.50 -23.60
N LEU A 87 -2.40 -0.02 -23.39
CA LEU A 87 -2.81 -0.66 -22.15
C LEU A 87 -2.95 -2.15 -22.41
N VAL A 88 -2.39 -2.98 -21.55
CA VAL A 88 -2.31 -4.43 -21.71
C VAL A 88 -2.57 -5.14 -20.37
N CYS A 89 -2.72 -6.46 -20.39
CA CYS A 89 -2.87 -7.29 -19.20
C CYS A 89 -1.57 -7.36 -18.37
N ASN A 90 -1.65 -7.43 -17.04
CA ASN A 90 -0.49 -7.57 -16.14
C ASN A 90 0.40 -8.79 -16.45
N ARG A 91 -0.14 -9.81 -17.14
CA ARG A 91 0.54 -11.01 -17.58
C ARG A 91 1.12 -10.95 -19.01
N GLU A 92 1.03 -9.80 -19.67
CA GLU A 92 1.57 -9.61 -21.02
C GLU A 92 3.10 -9.74 -21.08
N GLY A 93 3.54 -10.19 -22.25
CA GLY A 93 4.93 -10.38 -22.61
C GLY A 93 5.54 -11.56 -21.87
N PHE A 94 6.82 -11.81 -22.12
CA PHE A 94 7.59 -12.82 -21.41
C PHE A 94 8.59 -12.13 -20.49
N ALA A 95 8.89 -12.73 -19.34
CA ALA A 95 10.00 -12.25 -18.54
C ALA A 95 11.29 -12.42 -19.35
N ARG A 96 12.13 -11.38 -19.38
CA ARG A 96 13.49 -11.53 -19.91
C ARG A 96 14.20 -12.54 -19.00
N SER A 97 14.68 -13.63 -19.58
CA SER A 97 15.64 -14.51 -18.91
C SER A 97 16.76 -13.61 -18.39
N LYS A 98 16.96 -13.58 -17.06
CA LYS A 98 18.21 -13.05 -16.51
C LYS A 98 19.26 -14.01 -17.04
N LYS A 99 20.05 -13.60 -18.05
CA LYS A 99 21.30 -14.30 -18.36
C LYS A 99 22.05 -14.38 -17.03
N VAL A 100 22.24 -15.58 -16.52
CA VAL A 100 23.10 -15.84 -15.37
C VAL A 100 24.51 -15.52 -15.87
N GLY A 101 24.89 -14.25 -15.78
CA GLY A 101 26.28 -13.87 -15.87
C GLY A 101 26.99 -14.50 -14.67
N LYS A 102 28.01 -15.31 -14.94
CA LYS A 102 29.02 -15.69 -13.95
C LYS A 102 29.59 -14.38 -13.38
N THR A 103 29.06 -13.93 -12.25
CA THR A 103 29.74 -12.90 -11.46
C THR A 103 30.86 -13.62 -10.73
N ILE A 104 32.09 -13.34 -11.15
CA ILE A 104 33.30 -13.67 -10.42
C ILE A 104 33.12 -13.11 -9.00
N VAL A 105 33.34 -13.99 -8.02
CA VAL A 105 33.38 -13.67 -6.59
C VAL A 105 34.39 -12.54 -6.39
N SER A 106 33.91 -11.36 -5.99
CA SER A 106 34.72 -10.37 -5.29
C SER A 106 34.14 -10.27 -3.90
N GLU A 107 34.92 -10.68 -2.91
CA GLU A 107 34.63 -10.55 -1.50
C GLU A 107 34.55 -9.08 -1.12
N VAL A 108 33.33 -8.56 -0.97
CA VAL A 108 33.08 -7.40 -0.09
C VAL A 108 31.77 -7.67 0.65
N VAL A 109 31.89 -7.63 1.97
CA VAL A 109 30.89 -8.01 2.97
C VAL A 109 29.63 -7.13 2.85
N GLY A 110 28.45 -7.76 2.92
CA GLY A 110 27.26 -7.11 3.48
C GLY A 110 26.25 -6.49 2.51
N ALA A 111 25.65 -7.29 1.62
CA ALA A 111 24.22 -7.20 1.26
C ALA A 111 23.90 -8.32 0.29
N SER A 112 23.56 -9.50 0.80
CA SER A 112 22.93 -10.54 -0.02
C SER A 112 21.65 -9.94 -0.59
N GLN A 113 21.71 -9.51 -1.87
CA GLN A 113 20.55 -9.16 -2.68
C GLN A 113 19.75 -10.45 -2.86
N VAL A 114 19.00 -10.84 -1.82
CA VAL A 114 18.03 -11.93 -1.88
C VAL A 114 16.96 -11.43 -2.84
N SER A 115 17.17 -11.74 -4.12
CA SER A 115 16.19 -11.55 -5.18
C SER A 115 14.93 -12.28 -4.73
N ARG A 116 13.95 -11.53 -4.18
CA ARG A 116 12.64 -12.08 -3.80
C ARG A 116 12.18 -12.98 -4.95
N ARG A 117 11.88 -14.26 -4.67
CA ARG A 117 11.28 -15.21 -5.61
C ARG A 117 9.96 -14.63 -6.10
N THR A 118 10.05 -13.78 -7.11
CA THR A 118 8.87 -13.18 -7.74
C THR A 118 8.41 -14.22 -8.73
N LYS A 119 7.28 -14.90 -8.46
CA LYS A 119 6.63 -15.75 -9.46
C LYS A 119 6.52 -14.92 -10.74
N ILE A 120 7.13 -15.39 -11.83
CA ILE A 120 7.06 -14.72 -13.11
C ILE A 120 5.58 -14.67 -13.50
N ARG A 121 5.00 -13.47 -13.50
CA ARG A 121 3.58 -13.27 -13.84
C ARG A 121 3.33 -13.17 -15.35
N ARG A 122 4.41 -13.08 -16.14
CA ARG A 122 4.40 -12.79 -17.56
C ARG A 122 4.43 -14.08 -18.36
N ILE A 123 3.33 -14.40 -19.02
CA ILE A 123 3.12 -15.66 -19.77
C ILE A 123 2.78 -15.39 -21.24
N GLY A 124 3.03 -14.17 -21.73
CA GLY A 124 2.73 -13.79 -23.10
C GLY A 124 1.28 -13.44 -23.36
N CYS A 125 0.51 -13.01 -22.35
CA CYS A 125 -0.89 -12.61 -22.56
C CYS A 125 -1.00 -11.51 -23.62
N ARG A 126 -1.92 -11.69 -24.58
CA ARG A 126 -2.10 -10.81 -25.74
C ARG A 126 -3.15 -9.72 -25.52
N ALA A 127 -3.96 -9.83 -24.47
CA ALA A 127 -5.02 -8.89 -24.14
C ALA A 127 -4.50 -7.45 -24.00
N LYS A 128 -5.04 -6.55 -24.83
CA LYS A 128 -4.60 -5.15 -24.93
C LYS A 128 -5.62 -4.25 -25.59
N ILE A 129 -5.54 -2.95 -25.27
CA ILE A 129 -6.09 -1.87 -26.08
C ILE A 129 -5.00 -0.88 -26.43
N ARG A 130 -5.07 -0.33 -27.64
CA ARG A 130 -4.20 0.77 -28.07
C ARG A 130 -5.06 1.99 -28.39
N LEU A 131 -4.63 3.11 -27.82
CA LEU A 131 -5.19 4.43 -28.02
C LEU A 131 -4.28 5.20 -28.97
N TYR A 132 -4.86 5.90 -29.92
CA TYR A 132 -4.15 6.73 -30.89
C TYR A 132 -4.78 8.12 -30.97
N MET A 133 -3.95 9.16 -31.05
CA MET A 133 -4.40 10.54 -31.17
C MET A 133 -4.80 10.85 -32.61
N ARG A 134 -6.09 11.13 -32.87
CA ARG A 134 -6.61 11.56 -34.17
C ARG A 134 -7.39 12.86 -34.01
N ASN A 135 -6.99 13.91 -34.72
CA ASN A 135 -7.70 15.20 -34.76
C ASN A 135 -8.02 15.78 -33.36
N GLY A 136 -7.10 15.63 -32.40
CA GLY A 136 -7.28 16.08 -31.02
C GLY A 136 -8.13 15.16 -30.13
N LEU A 137 -8.67 14.06 -30.63
CA LEU A 137 -9.42 13.05 -29.86
C LEU A 137 -8.70 11.70 -29.78
N LEU A 138 -8.76 11.05 -28.61
CA LEU A 138 -8.16 9.74 -28.40
C LEU A 138 -9.11 8.66 -28.89
N VAL A 139 -8.67 7.87 -29.86
CA VAL A 139 -9.46 6.79 -30.45
C VAL A 139 -8.83 5.45 -30.10
N ILE A 140 -9.63 4.46 -29.72
CA ILE A 140 -9.16 3.06 -29.66
C ILE A 140 -8.93 2.56 -31.09
N ASP A 141 -7.68 2.28 -31.46
CA ASP A 141 -7.33 1.79 -32.81
C ASP A 141 -7.22 0.26 -32.89
N ARG A 142 -6.90 -0.39 -31.76
CA ARG A 142 -6.80 -1.86 -31.67
C ARG A 142 -7.30 -2.35 -30.33
N VAL A 143 -8.04 -3.45 -30.35
CA VAL A 143 -8.53 -4.19 -29.17
C VAL A 143 -8.19 -5.66 -29.37
N HIS A 144 -7.69 -6.30 -28.31
CA HIS A 144 -7.57 -7.74 -28.19
C HIS A 144 -8.16 -8.13 -26.84
N GLU A 145 -9.29 -8.83 -26.85
CA GLU A 145 -10.02 -9.21 -25.64
C GLU A 145 -9.53 -10.54 -25.06
N GLY A 146 -9.07 -11.46 -25.92
CA GLY A 146 -8.68 -12.80 -25.52
C GLY A 146 -7.50 -12.85 -24.53
N HIS A 147 -7.65 -13.67 -23.49
CA HIS A 147 -6.63 -13.97 -22.50
C HIS A 147 -6.15 -15.42 -22.61
N ASN A 148 -4.85 -15.68 -22.47
CA ASN A 148 -4.29 -17.03 -22.42
C ASN A 148 -4.09 -17.54 -20.97
N HIS A 149 -4.91 -17.05 -20.03
CA HIS A 149 -4.91 -17.48 -18.65
C HIS A 149 -6.26 -17.29 -18.02
N GLU A 150 -6.48 -18.07 -16.96
CA GLU A 150 -7.60 -17.90 -16.06
C GLU A 150 -7.64 -16.48 -15.46
N LEU A 151 -8.86 -15.96 -15.36
CA LEU A 151 -9.19 -14.66 -14.83
C LEU A 151 -9.72 -14.81 -13.41
N ILE A 152 -9.59 -13.75 -12.60
CA ILE A 152 -10.06 -13.77 -11.21
C ILE A 152 -11.58 -13.80 -11.21
N SER A 153 -12.16 -14.71 -10.43
CA SER A 153 -13.60 -14.83 -10.22
C SER A 153 -14.20 -13.55 -9.61
N GLY A 154 -15.51 -13.36 -9.72
CA GLY A 154 -16.19 -12.23 -9.10
C GLY A 154 -16.02 -12.20 -7.57
N GLU A 155 -15.97 -13.35 -6.93
CA GLU A 155 -15.84 -13.53 -5.47
C GLU A 155 -14.42 -13.17 -4.98
N ASP A 156 -13.40 -13.45 -5.80
CA ASP A 156 -12.00 -13.18 -5.48
C ASP A 156 -11.53 -11.79 -5.93
N ARG A 157 -12.43 -10.95 -6.44
CA ARG A 157 -12.12 -9.63 -6.98
C ARG A 157 -11.44 -8.72 -5.95
N GLN A 158 -11.64 -8.95 -4.66
CA GLN A 158 -10.92 -8.26 -3.56
C GLN A 158 -9.39 -8.47 -3.59
N PHE A 159 -8.91 -9.53 -4.24
CA PHE A 159 -7.48 -9.84 -4.36
C PHE A 159 -6.83 -9.25 -5.62
N GLN A 160 -7.63 -8.70 -6.53
CA GLN A 160 -7.16 -7.96 -7.69
C GLN A 160 -6.44 -6.68 -7.24
N LYS A 161 -5.28 -6.35 -7.79
CA LYS A 161 -4.56 -5.14 -7.35
C LYS A 161 -5.29 -3.87 -7.75
N LEU A 162 -5.97 -3.88 -8.89
CA LEU A 162 -6.72 -2.72 -9.38
C LEU A 162 -7.95 -2.38 -8.53
N SER A 163 -8.59 -3.37 -7.90
CA SER A 163 -9.77 -3.17 -7.07
C SER A 163 -9.42 -2.69 -5.65
N ARG A 164 -8.17 -2.89 -5.21
CA ARG A 164 -7.72 -2.53 -3.87
C ARG A 164 -7.31 -1.07 -3.76
N ASN A 165 -7.89 -0.36 -2.80
CA ASN A 165 -7.53 1.00 -2.48
C ASN A 165 -7.69 1.29 -0.97
N LEU A 166 -6.61 1.75 -0.33
CA LEU A 166 -6.70 2.32 1.01
C LEU A 166 -7.28 3.74 0.94
N THR A 167 -8.58 3.83 1.19
CA THR A 167 -9.30 5.09 1.37
C THR A 167 -8.75 5.90 2.55
N ASN A 168 -9.10 7.19 2.63
CA ASN A 168 -8.69 8.03 3.76
C ASN A 168 -9.24 7.49 5.09
N TYR A 169 -10.47 6.96 5.10
CA TYR A 169 -11.04 6.27 6.26
C TYR A 169 -10.14 5.14 6.77
N HIS A 170 -9.63 4.28 5.87
CA HIS A 170 -8.72 3.20 6.26
C HIS A 170 -7.42 3.75 6.86
N LYS A 171 -6.86 4.81 6.30
CA LYS A 171 -5.63 5.41 6.81
C LYS A 171 -5.82 6.00 8.21
N ASP A 172 -6.92 6.73 8.41
CA ASP A 172 -7.24 7.37 9.68
C ASP A 172 -7.46 6.34 10.78
N ILE A 173 -8.25 5.29 10.52
CA ILE A 173 -8.49 4.23 11.50
C ILE A 173 -7.21 3.46 11.82
N ILE A 174 -6.32 3.21 10.85
CA ILE A 174 -5.02 2.58 11.10
C ILE A 174 -4.16 3.44 12.02
N VAL A 175 -4.07 4.75 11.76
CA VAL A 175 -3.28 5.68 12.59
C VAL A 175 -3.86 5.80 13.99
N ASN A 176 -5.17 6.02 14.11
CA ASN A 176 -5.85 6.17 15.40
C ASN A 176 -5.73 4.91 16.26
N ASN A 177 -5.98 3.73 15.67
CA ASN A 177 -5.82 2.47 16.38
C ASN A 177 -4.36 2.20 16.78
N SER A 178 -3.40 2.61 15.95
CA SER A 178 -1.98 2.49 16.31
C SER A 178 -1.61 3.34 17.54
N ARG A 179 -2.28 4.47 17.79
CA ARG A 179 -2.10 5.28 19.01
C ARG A 179 -2.62 4.56 20.26
N LEU A 180 -3.58 3.65 20.09
CA LEU A 180 -4.16 2.82 21.15
C LEU A 180 -3.45 1.45 21.28
N ASN A 181 -2.28 1.27 20.66
CA ASN A 181 -1.57 -0.02 20.58
C ASN A 181 -2.37 -1.15 19.93
N ILE A 182 -3.35 -0.82 19.08
CA ILE A 182 -4.12 -1.77 18.28
C ILE A 182 -3.43 -1.93 16.91
N GLY A 183 -2.87 -3.11 16.65
CA GLY A 183 -2.15 -3.41 15.41
C GLY A 183 -3.05 -3.58 14.18
N ALA A 184 -2.46 -3.45 12.97
CA ALA A 184 -3.14 -3.54 11.67
C ALA A 184 -4.06 -4.76 11.52
N THR A 185 -3.70 -5.93 12.06
CA THR A 185 -4.53 -7.13 11.98
C THR A 185 -5.87 -6.97 12.71
N LYS A 186 -5.86 -6.37 13.92
CA LYS A 186 -7.10 -6.12 14.66
C LYS A 186 -7.90 -5.02 13.98
N THR A 187 -7.25 -3.95 13.53
CA THR A 187 -7.88 -2.86 12.78
C THR A 187 -8.55 -3.35 11.49
N TYR A 188 -7.92 -4.25 10.75
CA TYR A 188 -8.52 -4.86 9.55
C TYR A 188 -9.79 -5.67 9.88
N ARG A 189 -9.78 -6.44 10.97
CA ARG A 189 -10.97 -7.16 11.44
C ARG A 189 -12.09 -6.21 11.84
N MET A 190 -11.77 -5.11 12.54
CA MET A 190 -12.76 -4.07 12.87
C MET A 190 -13.37 -3.48 11.60
N CYS A 191 -12.55 -3.16 10.59
CA CYS A 191 -13.04 -2.64 9.31
C CYS A 191 -13.98 -3.63 8.63
N LYS A 192 -13.69 -4.94 8.68
CA LYS A 192 -14.61 -5.97 8.16
C LYS A 192 -16.00 -5.86 8.78
N GLU A 193 -16.09 -5.66 10.09
CA GLU A 193 -17.38 -5.58 10.79
C GLU A 193 -18.16 -4.32 10.37
N HIS A 194 -17.46 -3.22 10.07
CA HIS A 194 -18.09 -2.00 9.57
C HIS A 194 -18.70 -2.13 8.17
N VAL A 195 -18.21 -3.08 7.37
CA VAL A 195 -18.64 -3.28 5.96
C VAL A 195 -19.24 -4.67 5.71
N ASN A 196 -19.53 -5.41 6.78
CA ASN A 196 -20.16 -6.74 6.77
C ASN A 196 -19.47 -7.80 5.90
N GLY A 197 -18.14 -7.77 5.78
CA GLY A 197 -17.42 -8.75 4.97
C GLY A 197 -15.97 -8.34 4.70
N PHE A 198 -15.10 -9.30 4.37
CA PHE A 198 -13.72 -8.97 3.98
C PHE A 198 -13.66 -8.43 2.54
N GLU A 199 -14.49 -9.00 1.68
CA GLU A 199 -14.72 -8.64 0.29
C GLU A 199 -15.14 -7.18 0.12
N ASN A 200 -15.84 -6.62 1.11
CA ASN A 200 -16.35 -5.25 1.08
C ASN A 200 -15.37 -4.22 1.67
N VAL A 201 -14.24 -4.65 2.27
CA VAL A 201 -13.24 -3.72 2.82
C VAL A 201 -12.53 -2.96 1.70
N GLY A 202 -12.44 -3.53 0.50
CA GLY A 202 -11.77 -2.87 -0.64
C GLY A 202 -10.25 -2.76 -0.48
N ALA A 203 -9.66 -3.46 0.49
CA ALA A 203 -8.22 -3.57 0.71
C ALA A 203 -7.92 -4.88 1.45
N THR A 204 -6.66 -5.35 1.40
CA THR A 204 -6.26 -6.57 2.10
C THR A 204 -5.57 -6.28 3.42
N LEU A 205 -5.50 -7.30 4.29
CA LEU A 205 -4.69 -7.26 5.50
C LEU A 205 -3.23 -6.81 5.23
N ASN A 206 -2.64 -7.23 4.11
CA ASN A 206 -1.28 -6.84 3.76
C ASN A 206 -1.18 -5.34 3.43
N ASP A 207 -2.21 -4.76 2.81
CA ASP A 207 -2.23 -3.32 2.55
C ASP A 207 -2.26 -2.54 3.87
N PHE A 208 -3.07 -2.97 4.86
CA PHE A 208 -3.10 -2.39 6.21
C PHE A 208 -1.74 -2.49 6.91
N LYS A 209 -1.10 -3.66 6.85
CA LYS A 209 0.24 -3.88 7.44
C LYS A 209 1.29 -3.01 6.77
N ASN A 210 1.31 -2.96 5.43
CA ASN A 210 2.26 -2.16 4.67
C ASN A 210 2.10 -0.68 4.99
N PHE A 211 0.87 -0.16 5.03
CA PHE A 211 0.63 1.23 5.40
C PHE A 211 1.08 1.55 6.84
N GLN A 212 0.81 0.66 7.80
CA GLN A 212 1.31 0.84 9.17
C GLN A 212 2.85 0.86 9.22
N ILE A 213 3.52 0.04 8.41
CA ILE A 213 4.98 0.05 8.28
C ILE A 213 5.43 1.37 7.65
N ASP A 214 4.80 1.83 6.58
CA ASP A 214 5.13 3.09 5.91
C ASP A 214 5.02 4.28 6.88
N VAL A 215 3.98 4.32 7.71
CA VAL A 215 3.82 5.33 8.77
C VAL A 215 4.98 5.25 9.77
N LYS A 216 5.36 4.05 10.21
CA LYS A 216 6.50 3.87 11.13
C LYS A 216 7.83 4.26 10.48
N CYS A 217 8.04 3.94 9.22
CA CYS A 217 9.22 4.35 8.44
C CYS A 217 9.26 5.85 8.22
N PHE A 218 8.11 6.51 8.04
CA PHE A 218 8.03 7.95 7.97
C PHE A 218 8.43 8.59 9.31
N ILE A 219 8.02 8.03 10.44
CA ILE A 219 8.38 8.55 11.76
C ILE A 219 9.85 8.26 12.09
N HIS A 220 10.41 7.17 11.56
CA HIS A 220 11.79 6.79 11.82
C HIS A 220 12.79 7.90 11.45
N GLY A 221 13.66 8.27 12.40
CA GLY A 221 14.64 9.34 12.24
C GLY A 221 14.08 10.76 12.43
N ARG A 222 12.76 10.89 12.65
CA ARG A 222 12.09 12.15 13.02
C ARG A 222 11.39 12.07 14.38
N ASP A 223 11.34 10.89 14.97
CA ASP A 223 10.76 10.61 16.28
C ASP A 223 11.34 11.49 17.38
N GLY A 224 12.68 11.63 17.45
CA GLY A 224 13.34 12.52 18.42
C GLY A 224 12.89 13.98 18.27
N GLN A 225 12.88 14.51 17.04
CA GLN A 225 12.42 15.88 16.77
C GLN A 225 10.93 16.04 17.09
N MET A 226 10.08 15.09 16.67
CA MET A 226 8.64 15.12 16.96
C MET A 226 8.36 15.07 18.47
N PHE A 227 9.18 14.35 19.24
CA PHE A 227 9.11 14.31 20.69
C PHE A 227 9.46 15.67 21.29
N VAL A 228 10.55 16.29 20.86
CA VAL A 228 10.95 17.64 21.30
C VAL A 228 9.90 18.69 20.93
N ASP A 229 9.38 18.67 19.70
CA ASP A 229 8.36 19.62 19.24
C ASP A 229 7.06 19.49 20.04
N ARG A 230 6.69 18.27 20.41
CA ARG A 230 5.57 18.02 21.31
C ARG A 230 5.80 18.65 22.68
N PHE A 231 7.00 18.57 23.22
CA PHE A 231 7.33 19.14 24.53
C PHE A 231 7.40 20.67 24.49
N LYS A 232 7.93 21.26 23.41
CA LYS A 232 7.83 22.71 23.13
C LYS A 232 6.38 23.17 23.14
N SER A 233 5.51 22.47 22.41
CA SER A 233 4.07 22.75 22.37
C SER A 233 3.40 22.64 23.75
N MET A 234 3.88 21.73 24.62
CA MET A 234 3.35 21.59 25.99
C MET A 234 3.78 22.74 26.89
N VAL A 235 5.00 23.28 26.75
CA VAL A 235 5.44 24.50 27.45
C VAL A 235 4.59 25.69 27.04
N ASP A 236 4.36 25.86 25.74
CA ASP A 236 3.53 26.96 25.21
C ASP A 236 2.10 26.90 25.74
N ALA A 237 1.53 25.68 25.84
CA ALA A 237 0.19 25.46 26.36
C ALA A 237 0.09 25.56 27.88
N HIS A 238 1.13 25.16 28.63
CA HIS A 238 1.12 25.08 30.09
C HIS A 238 2.39 25.69 30.68
N LYS A 239 2.30 26.92 31.20
CA LYS A 239 3.42 27.63 31.86
C LYS A 239 4.06 26.89 33.04
N GLY A 240 3.36 25.91 33.62
CA GLY A 240 3.87 25.06 34.68
C GLY A 240 4.72 23.88 34.20
N PHE A 241 4.62 23.50 32.93
CA PHE A 241 5.43 22.43 32.35
C PHE A 241 6.86 22.93 32.07
N TYR A 242 7.85 22.14 32.42
CA TYR A 242 9.26 22.39 32.15
C TYR A 242 9.85 21.17 31.47
N PHE A 243 10.71 21.39 30.49
CA PHE A 243 11.59 20.35 29.96
C PHE A 243 12.88 20.96 29.46
N ASP A 244 13.92 20.13 29.41
CA ASP A 244 15.21 20.46 28.81
C ASP A 244 15.78 19.22 28.14
N TYR A 245 16.59 19.40 27.11
CA TYR A 245 17.12 18.29 26.31
C TYR A 245 18.49 18.59 25.71
N ASP A 246 19.23 17.52 25.45
CA ASP A 246 20.57 17.54 24.91
C ASP A 246 20.66 16.56 23.72
N VAL A 247 21.40 16.97 22.69
CA VAL A 247 21.63 16.19 21.48
C VAL A 247 23.12 15.88 21.34
N ASP A 248 23.45 14.75 20.73
CA ASP A 248 24.83 14.40 20.41
C ASP A 248 25.33 15.12 19.14
N ASP A 249 26.60 14.87 18.78
CA ASP A 249 27.25 15.47 17.62
C ASP A 249 26.57 15.11 16.28
N ASP A 250 25.84 13.99 16.25
CA ASP A 250 25.07 13.52 15.09
C ASP A 250 23.64 14.09 15.06
N GLY A 251 23.27 14.92 16.04
CA GLY A 251 21.94 15.52 16.18
C GLY A 251 20.86 14.57 16.74
N SER A 252 21.26 13.44 17.32
CA SER A 252 20.36 12.49 17.96
C SER A 252 20.11 12.86 19.43
N LEU A 253 18.88 12.62 19.91
CA LEU A 253 18.49 12.95 21.28
C LEU A 253 19.24 12.04 22.27
N ARG A 254 20.09 12.64 23.11
CA ARG A 254 20.91 11.92 24.09
C ARG A 254 20.28 11.91 25.48
N ARG A 255 19.79 13.07 25.91
CA ARG A 255 19.19 13.25 27.25
C ARG A 255 17.98 14.16 27.14
N VAL A 256 16.93 13.85 27.88
CA VAL A 256 15.80 14.74 28.06
C VAL A 256 15.25 14.58 29.46
N ILE A 257 14.94 15.69 30.12
CA ILE A 257 14.29 15.74 31.42
C ILE A 257 13.03 16.59 31.30
N TRP A 258 11.96 16.21 31.98
CA TRP A 258 10.73 16.98 32.00
C TRP A 258 10.00 16.86 33.34
N ALA A 259 9.31 17.94 33.70
CA ALA A 259 8.51 18.03 34.90
C ALA A 259 7.23 18.80 34.58
N ASP A 260 6.07 18.19 34.83
CA ASP A 260 4.81 18.92 34.74
C ASP A 260 4.61 19.86 35.94
N ALA A 261 3.54 20.64 35.92
CA ALA A 261 3.23 21.60 36.98
C ALA A 261 3.06 20.92 38.35
N THR A 262 2.53 19.70 38.37
CA THR A 262 2.29 18.93 39.60
C THR A 262 3.60 18.42 40.17
N ALA A 263 4.45 17.84 39.33
CA ALA A 263 5.75 17.30 39.71
C ALA A 263 6.68 18.40 40.26
N ARG A 264 6.64 19.60 39.67
CA ARG A 264 7.37 20.76 40.20
C ARG A 264 6.85 21.26 41.55
N ARG A 265 5.52 21.26 41.76
CA ARG A 265 4.93 21.59 43.08
C ARG A 265 5.30 20.54 44.13
N ASN A 266 5.24 19.27 43.75
CA ASN A 266 5.65 18.17 44.62
C ASN A 266 7.11 18.35 45.07
N TYR A 267 8.01 18.68 44.15
CA TYR A 267 9.40 18.96 44.49
C TYR A 267 9.55 20.16 45.45
N SER A 268 8.74 21.22 45.29
CA SER A 268 8.80 22.39 46.18
C SER A 268 8.39 22.10 47.63
N VAL A 269 7.62 21.03 47.87
CA VAL A 269 7.11 20.65 49.20
C VAL A 269 7.87 19.45 49.79
N PHE A 270 8.23 18.47 48.98
CA PHE A 270 8.78 17.17 49.39
C PHE A 270 10.19 16.91 48.81
N GLY A 271 10.88 17.95 48.33
CA GLY A 271 12.20 17.84 47.69
C GLY A 271 13.38 17.71 48.65
N ASP A 272 13.13 17.43 49.93
CA ASP A 272 14.15 17.23 50.97
C ASP A 272 14.98 15.95 50.75
N ALA A 273 14.38 14.93 50.16
CA ALA A 273 15.07 13.73 49.69
C ALA A 273 14.57 13.32 48.31
N VAL A 274 15.50 13.09 47.38
CA VAL A 274 15.21 12.65 46.01
C VAL A 274 15.87 11.29 45.76
N SER A 275 15.06 10.33 45.32
CA SER A 275 15.49 9.05 44.78
C SER A 275 15.57 9.13 43.26
N PHE A 276 16.61 8.49 42.72
CA PHE A 276 16.86 8.36 41.28
C PHE A 276 16.95 6.87 40.95
N ASP A 277 16.07 6.41 40.06
CA ASP A 277 15.95 4.98 39.75
C ASP A 277 16.15 4.68 38.26
N PRO A 278 17.37 4.37 37.81
CA PRO A 278 17.65 4.04 36.41
C PRO A 278 17.40 2.56 36.08
N THR A 279 16.64 1.81 36.88
CA THR A 279 16.45 0.37 36.66
C THR A 279 15.46 0.04 35.55
N TYR A 280 14.70 1.03 35.04
CA TYR A 280 13.77 0.81 33.95
C TYR A 280 14.53 0.47 32.67
N SER A 281 14.15 -0.64 32.05
CA SER A 281 14.83 -1.17 30.88
C SER A 281 14.87 -0.20 29.71
N THR A 282 15.85 -0.40 28.85
CA THR A 282 16.04 0.38 27.64
C THR A 282 14.88 0.20 26.66
N ASN A 283 14.41 1.31 26.09
CA ASN A 283 13.44 1.27 25.00
C ASN A 283 14.14 0.91 23.66
N LYS A 284 13.40 0.94 22.54
CA LYS A 284 13.96 0.69 21.19
C LYS A 284 15.18 1.56 20.84
N TYR A 285 15.32 2.71 21.49
CA TYR A 285 16.38 3.70 21.28
C TYR A 285 17.54 3.56 22.28
N SER A 286 17.58 2.46 23.04
CA SER A 286 18.59 2.24 24.08
C SER A 286 18.60 3.32 25.17
N MET A 287 17.53 4.12 25.30
CA MET A 287 17.40 5.12 26.36
C MET A 287 16.80 4.46 27.61
N VAL A 288 17.42 4.70 28.75
CA VAL A 288 16.92 4.35 30.08
C VAL A 288 15.92 5.41 30.52
N PHE A 289 14.72 4.97 30.90
CA PHE A 289 13.79 5.86 31.60
C PHE A 289 14.20 5.97 33.06
N THR A 290 14.26 7.18 33.59
CA THR A 290 14.61 7.40 34.98
C THR A 290 13.63 8.37 35.64
N PRO A 291 12.71 7.88 36.49
CA PRO A 291 11.91 8.75 37.31
C PRO A 291 12.74 9.31 38.48
N PHE A 292 12.53 10.58 38.79
CA PHE A 292 12.97 11.19 40.03
C PHE A 292 11.78 11.21 40.98
N THR A 293 11.90 10.56 42.13
CA THR A 293 10.81 10.41 43.08
C THR A 293 11.24 10.82 44.48
N GLY A 294 10.27 11.17 45.32
CA GLY A 294 10.45 11.34 46.75
C GLY A 294 9.28 10.73 47.49
N VAL A 295 9.11 11.13 48.74
CA VAL A 295 8.10 10.55 49.64
C VAL A 295 7.30 11.68 50.28
N ASP A 296 5.96 11.58 50.23
CA ASP A 296 5.10 12.54 50.91
C ASP A 296 4.99 12.26 52.43
N ASN A 297 4.27 13.15 53.14
CA ASN A 297 3.99 13.01 54.58
C ASN A 297 3.21 11.73 54.95
N HIS A 298 2.63 11.03 53.97
CA HIS A 298 1.90 9.78 54.14
C HIS A 298 2.72 8.56 53.70
N LYS A 299 4.03 8.71 53.48
CA LYS A 299 4.94 7.66 53.03
C LYS A 299 4.60 7.11 51.64
N LYS A 300 3.93 7.90 50.80
CA LYS A 300 3.61 7.54 49.42
C LYS A 300 4.67 8.11 48.48
N SER A 301 4.98 7.35 47.44
CA SER A 301 5.89 7.79 46.38
C SER A 301 5.27 8.94 45.59
N VAL A 302 6.06 9.99 45.37
CA VAL A 302 5.66 11.17 44.58
C VAL A 302 6.71 11.43 43.50
N THR A 303 6.27 11.65 42.26
CA THR A 303 7.17 11.95 41.14
C THR A 303 7.47 13.46 41.05
N PHE A 304 8.75 13.79 40.87
CA PHE A 304 9.25 15.16 40.70
C PHE A 304 9.59 15.49 39.25
N CYS A 305 10.09 14.51 38.50
CA CYS A 305 10.30 14.61 37.06
C CYS A 305 10.54 13.23 36.45
N GLY A 306 10.49 13.16 35.12
CA GLY A 306 10.95 12.02 34.34
C GLY A 306 12.15 12.41 33.50
N ALA A 307 13.07 11.48 33.28
CA ALA A 307 14.15 11.63 32.33
C ALA A 307 14.26 10.42 31.41
N LEU A 308 14.78 10.66 30.21
CA LEU A 308 15.30 9.62 29.32
C LEU A 308 16.78 9.94 29.08
N ILE A 309 17.65 8.97 29.38
CA ILE A 309 19.10 9.12 29.29
C ILE A 309 19.70 7.94 28.54
N VAL A 310 20.68 8.21 27.67
CA VAL A 310 21.55 7.22 27.01
C VAL A 310 22.84 7.07 27.79
#